data_AF-A0A962NFZ8-F1
#
_entry.id   AF-A0A962NFZ8-F1
#
_cell.length_a   1.000
_cell.length_b   1.000
_cell.length_c   1.000
_cell.angle_alpha   90.00
_cell.angle_beta   90.00
_cell.angle_gamma   90.00
#
_symmetry.space_group_name_H-M   'P 1'
#
loop_
_entity.id
_entity.type
_entity.pdbx_description
1 polymer ?
#
loop_
_entity_poly.entity_id
_entity_poly.type
_entity_poly.pdbx_seq_one_letter_code
_entity_poly.pdbx_strand_id
1 'polypeptide(L)'
;MQTLRNGHYTLVSAEVDHYDAEQRELTLKKVVKLRGPVNVAESIQVEVPANAAAAMAAGQRWLLVYSDVRRDSREARRNVRTDRRFIVHTDGADPAIFRDTDEMRALLADDHRTVEQSEDYPKVIRAGLRSEDPKLVDLWLAEYVYRPGTFQAPSAVDQQRFGAIVADANQLPAARARVLLAAIDRGPAWLASWVADAAGNVLEAMSPADVVQHPEQRQLIYAALVVAERLPRMAHRKVLIKWLGGDDGIAESAIDALAALGADVERDALVAALEAEEA
;
A
#
# COMPACT_ATOMS: atom_id res chain seq x y z
N MET A 1 -11.77 -0.96 0.17
CA MET A 1 -13.08 -0.68 0.81
C MET A 1 -13.87 -1.92 1.17
N GLN A 2 -14.09 -2.89 0.28
CA GLN A 2 -14.84 -4.12 0.65
C GLN A 2 -14.19 -4.83 1.85
N THR A 3 -12.86 -4.85 1.89
CA THR A 3 -12.08 -5.39 3.00
C THR A 3 -12.32 -4.65 4.32
N LEU A 4 -12.40 -3.31 4.30
CA LEU A 4 -12.71 -2.48 5.48
C LEU A 4 -14.14 -2.69 6.02
N ARG A 5 -15.00 -3.39 5.29
CA ARG A 5 -16.43 -3.59 5.59
C ARG A 5 -16.74 -4.97 6.16
N ASN A 6 -15.73 -5.68 6.65
CA ASN A 6 -15.92 -6.94 7.36
C ASN A 6 -16.87 -6.75 8.56
N GLY A 7 -17.78 -7.70 8.79
CA GLY A 7 -18.73 -7.68 9.91
C GLY A 7 -18.07 -7.67 11.30
N HIS A 8 -16.75 -7.89 11.37
CA HIS A 8 -15.95 -7.81 12.59
C HIS A 8 -15.25 -6.45 12.79
N TYR A 9 -15.39 -5.51 11.85
CA TYR A 9 -14.69 -4.23 11.91
C TYR A 9 -15.61 -3.12 12.39
N THR A 10 -15.05 -2.23 13.19
CA THR A 10 -15.73 -1.06 13.73
C THR A 10 -15.10 0.20 13.13
N LEU A 11 -15.94 1.07 12.56
CA LEU A 11 -15.54 2.36 12.00
C LEU A 11 -16.07 3.47 12.92
N VAL A 12 -15.15 4.32 13.37
CA VAL A 12 -15.44 5.43 14.28
C VAL A 12 -14.75 6.70 13.79
N SER A 13 -15.39 7.83 14.01
CA SER A 13 -14.68 9.11 14.12
C SER A 13 -14.37 9.34 15.60
N ALA A 14 -13.12 9.68 15.88
CA ALA A 14 -12.64 9.91 17.22
C ALA A 14 -11.57 11.01 17.24
N GLU A 15 -11.47 11.70 18.37
CA GLU A 15 -10.48 12.73 18.64
C GLU A 15 -9.29 12.12 19.39
N VAL A 16 -8.07 12.47 19.00
CA VAL A 16 -6.85 11.98 19.66
C VAL A 16 -6.69 12.65 21.02
N ASP A 17 -6.61 11.84 22.07
CA ASP A 17 -6.30 12.30 23.42
C ASP A 17 -4.78 12.24 23.62
N HIS A 18 -4.20 11.03 23.58
CA HIS A 18 -2.79 10.78 23.82
C HIS A 18 -2.31 9.48 23.16
N TYR A 19 -1.03 9.43 22.77
CA TYR A 19 -0.33 8.23 22.30
C TYR A 19 0.75 7.80 23.30
N ASP A 20 0.61 6.59 23.83
CA ASP A 20 1.62 5.93 24.66
C ASP A 20 2.63 5.22 23.75
N ALA A 21 3.85 5.77 23.67
CA ALA A 21 4.91 5.23 22.81
C ALA A 21 5.49 3.91 23.33
N GLU A 22 5.45 3.65 24.64
CA GLU A 22 5.95 2.40 25.24
C GLU A 22 5.00 1.24 24.92
N GLN A 23 3.69 1.49 25.01
CA GLN A 23 2.65 0.49 24.75
C GLN A 23 2.21 0.44 23.28
N ARG A 24 2.62 1.42 22.47
CA ARG A 24 2.15 1.63 21.08
C ARG A 24 0.62 1.72 20.99
N GLU A 25 0.02 2.31 22.01
CA GLU A 25 -1.43 2.46 22.13
C GLU A 25 -1.84 3.92 22.00
N LEU A 26 -2.88 4.14 21.20
CA LEU A 26 -3.53 5.43 21.04
C LEU A 26 -4.82 5.43 21.86
N THR A 27 -4.94 6.40 22.75
CA THR A 27 -6.19 6.71 23.46
C THR A 27 -6.94 7.79 22.69
N LEU A 28 -8.20 7.49 22.38
CA LEU A 28 -9.08 8.31 21.57
C LEU A 28 -10.38 8.56 22.31
N LYS A 29 -10.94 9.76 22.14
CA LYS A 29 -12.29 10.09 22.57
C LYS A 29 -13.25 9.91 21.39
N LYS A 30 -14.23 9.01 21.53
CA LYS A 30 -15.25 8.77 20.51
C LYS A 30 -16.02 10.07 20.22
N VAL A 31 -16.11 10.42 18.95
CA VAL A 31 -17.02 11.48 18.46
C VAL A 31 -18.30 10.84 17.96
N VAL A 32 -18.17 9.89 17.02
CA VAL A 32 -19.32 9.15 16.49
C VAL A 32 -18.91 7.77 16.01
N LYS A 33 -19.77 6.78 16.27
CA LYS A 33 -19.68 5.46 15.65
C LYS A 33 -20.41 5.52 14.30
N LEU A 34 -19.70 5.24 13.21
CA LEU A 34 -20.29 5.20 11.87
C LEU A 34 -20.76 3.79 11.51
N ARG A 35 -19.98 2.75 11.87
CA ARG A 35 -20.34 1.34 11.59
C ARG A 35 -19.72 0.39 12.61
N GLY A 36 -20.28 -0.80 12.76
CA GLY A 36 -19.63 -1.95 13.36
C GLY A 36 -20.52 -2.71 14.34
N PRO A 37 -20.14 -3.95 14.71
CA PRO A 37 -20.96 -4.81 15.57
C PRO A 37 -20.91 -4.42 17.05
N VAL A 38 -19.86 -3.72 17.50
CA VAL A 38 -19.60 -3.47 18.91
C VAL A 38 -20.15 -2.10 19.35
N ASN A 39 -20.72 -2.02 20.55
CA ASN A 39 -20.99 -0.74 21.20
C ASN A 39 -19.67 -0.10 21.62
N VAL A 40 -19.41 1.09 21.09
CA VAL A 40 -18.12 1.77 21.29
C VAL A 40 -18.19 2.66 22.52
N ALA A 41 -17.31 2.43 23.48
CA ALA A 41 -17.15 3.26 24.68
C ALA A 41 -16.73 4.70 24.31
N GLU A 42 -16.90 5.64 25.24
CA GLU A 42 -16.48 7.03 25.03
C GLU A 42 -14.95 7.16 24.89
N SER A 43 -14.20 6.33 25.62
CA SER A 43 -12.75 6.21 25.47
C SER A 43 -12.42 4.91 24.74
N ILE A 44 -11.57 5.01 23.73
CA ILE A 44 -11.13 3.91 22.87
C ILE A 44 -9.61 3.82 22.98
N GLN A 45 -9.12 2.67 23.40
CA GLN A 45 -7.71 2.31 23.31
C GLN A 45 -7.51 1.37 22.13
N VAL A 46 -6.55 1.68 21.27
CA VAL A 46 -6.24 0.90 20.08
C VAL A 46 -4.73 0.87 19.84
N GLU A 47 -4.21 -0.30 19.49
CA GLU A 47 -2.82 -0.46 19.09
C GLU A 47 -2.60 0.13 17.69
N VAL A 48 -1.59 1.01 17.55
CA VAL A 48 -1.29 1.74 16.32
C VAL A 48 0.21 1.65 15.99
N PRO A 49 0.60 1.46 14.72
CA PRO A 49 1.99 1.61 14.31
C PRO A 49 2.57 3.00 14.62
N ALA A 50 3.82 3.05 15.08
CA ALA A 50 4.45 4.31 15.51
C ALA A 50 4.49 5.37 14.39
N ASN A 51 4.71 4.95 13.15
CA ASN A 51 4.70 5.82 11.97
C ASN A 51 3.31 6.44 11.71
N ALA A 52 2.24 5.70 11.97
CA ALA A 52 0.89 6.23 11.84
C ALA A 52 0.52 7.15 13.00
N ALA A 53 0.92 6.81 14.23
CA ALA A 53 0.72 7.66 15.40
C ALA A 53 1.44 9.02 15.26
N ALA A 54 2.62 9.06 14.64
CA ALA A 54 3.37 10.29 14.40
C ALA A 54 2.61 11.32 13.55
N ALA A 55 1.69 10.86 12.68
CA ALA A 55 0.86 11.75 11.86
C ALA A 55 -0.39 12.27 12.60
N MET A 56 -0.70 11.73 13.78
CA MET A 56 -1.93 11.98 14.52
C MET A 56 -1.70 12.93 15.70
N ALA A 57 -2.01 14.22 15.53
CA ALA A 57 -1.86 15.19 16.61
C ALA A 57 -3.04 15.15 17.59
N ALA A 58 -2.75 15.40 18.88
CA ALA A 58 -3.77 15.55 19.92
C ALA A 58 -4.80 16.63 19.57
N GLY A 59 -6.07 16.38 19.91
CA GLY A 59 -7.21 17.24 19.59
C GLY A 59 -7.67 17.16 18.12
N GLN A 60 -6.97 16.44 17.23
CA GLN A 60 -7.44 16.23 15.86
C GLN A 60 -8.40 15.04 15.77
N ARG A 61 -9.34 15.16 14.82
CA ARG A 61 -10.31 14.11 14.52
C ARG A 61 -9.82 13.21 13.39
N TRP A 62 -9.98 11.91 13.61
CA TRP A 62 -9.58 10.86 12.69
C TRP A 62 -10.67 9.82 12.56
N LEU A 63 -10.74 9.21 11.37
CA LEU A 63 -11.54 8.03 11.10
C LEU A 63 -10.65 6.80 11.23
N LEU A 64 -11.09 5.85 12.06
CA LEU A 64 -10.33 4.63 12.33
C LEU A 64 -11.20 3.42 12.06
N VAL A 65 -10.62 2.42 11.39
CA VAL A 65 -11.18 1.08 11.27
C VAL A 65 -10.36 0.15 12.14
N TYR A 66 -10.97 -0.41 13.17
CA TYR A 66 -10.31 -1.34 14.10
C TYR A 66 -11.13 -2.63 14.28
N SER A 67 -10.48 -3.65 14.83
CA SER A 67 -11.14 -4.89 15.24
C SER A 67 -10.67 -5.34 16.63
N ASP A 68 -11.52 -6.09 17.31
CA ASP A 68 -11.24 -6.86 18.51
C ASP A 68 -11.25 -8.37 18.20
N VAL A 69 -11.19 -8.74 16.92
CA VAL A 69 -11.25 -10.14 16.46
C VAL A 69 -10.04 -10.43 15.58
N ARG A 70 -9.18 -11.34 16.01
CA ARG A 70 -8.03 -11.82 15.22
C ARG A 70 -8.24 -13.24 14.73
N ARG A 71 -7.54 -13.61 13.65
CA ARG A 71 -7.43 -14.99 13.20
C ARG A 71 -6.62 -15.78 14.22
N ASP A 72 -7.09 -16.97 14.58
CA ASP A 72 -6.34 -17.88 15.45
C ASP A 72 -5.11 -18.40 14.68
N SER A 73 -3.91 -18.18 15.24
CA SER A 73 -2.66 -18.65 14.62
C SER A 73 -2.55 -20.17 14.61
N ARG A 74 -3.28 -20.86 15.48
CA ARG A 74 -3.30 -22.33 15.56
C ARG A 74 -4.35 -22.95 14.64
N GLU A 75 -5.39 -22.19 14.30
CA GLU A 75 -6.51 -22.65 13.49
C GLU A 75 -6.89 -21.59 12.44
N ALA A 76 -6.36 -21.75 11.23
CA ALA A 76 -6.54 -20.79 10.15
C ALA A 76 -8.01 -20.50 9.76
N ARG A 77 -9.02 -21.26 10.20
CA ARG A 77 -10.44 -20.95 9.91
C ARG A 77 -11.19 -20.34 11.08
N ARG A 78 -10.53 -20.13 12.22
CA ARG A 78 -11.16 -19.66 13.45
C ARG A 78 -10.77 -18.22 13.72
N ASN A 79 -11.77 -17.44 14.10
CA ASN A 79 -11.62 -16.09 14.60
C ASN A 79 -11.80 -16.10 16.12
N VAL A 80 -10.94 -15.41 16.84
CA VAL A 80 -10.97 -15.30 18.30
C VAL A 80 -11.03 -13.82 18.70
N ARG A 81 -11.91 -13.51 19.67
CA ARG A 81 -11.97 -12.18 20.25
C ARG A 81 -10.76 -11.94 21.16
N THR A 82 -10.26 -10.72 21.13
CA THR A 82 -9.19 -10.21 21.97
C THR A 82 -9.72 -9.13 22.91
N ASP A 83 -9.05 -9.00 24.04
CA ASP A 83 -9.20 -7.88 24.98
C ASP A 83 -8.66 -6.56 24.37
N ARG A 84 -7.64 -6.66 23.52
CA ARG A 84 -7.05 -5.54 22.79
C ARG A 84 -7.78 -5.24 21.49
N ARG A 85 -7.81 -3.95 21.13
CA ARG A 85 -8.26 -3.48 19.82
C ARG A 85 -7.04 -3.11 18.99
N PHE A 86 -7.06 -3.49 17.72
CA PHE A 86 -5.97 -3.17 16.81
C PHE A 86 -6.54 -2.57 15.52
N ILE A 87 -5.77 -1.68 14.93
CA ILE A 87 -6.12 -1.08 13.64
C ILE A 87 -6.11 -2.16 12.56
N VAL A 88 -7.09 -2.08 11.65
CA VAL A 88 -7.15 -2.99 10.51
C VAL A 88 -6.06 -2.61 9.51
N HIS A 89 -5.36 -3.63 9.02
CA HIS A 89 -4.40 -3.52 7.94
C HIS A 89 -4.98 -4.25 6.73
N THR A 90 -5.14 -3.54 5.61
CA THR A 90 -5.64 -4.13 4.37
C THR A 90 -5.12 -3.37 3.16
N ASP A 91 -5.18 -4.01 2.00
CA ASP A 91 -4.95 -3.40 0.71
C ASP A 91 -5.72 -2.08 0.52
N GLY A 92 -4.97 -1.00 0.24
CA GLY A 92 -5.50 0.35 0.06
C GLY A 92 -5.83 1.09 1.36
N ALA A 93 -5.56 0.49 2.51
CA ALA A 93 -5.83 1.06 3.82
C ALA A 93 -4.91 0.44 4.87
N ASP A 94 -3.60 0.65 4.68
CA ASP A 94 -2.56 0.18 5.59
C ASP A 94 -1.78 1.35 6.21
N PRO A 95 -1.94 1.64 7.51
CA PRO A 95 -3.08 1.23 8.34
C PRO A 95 -4.37 1.95 7.94
N ALA A 96 -5.52 1.39 8.35
CA ALA A 96 -6.85 1.94 8.07
C ALA A 96 -7.23 3.12 8.98
N ILE A 97 -6.44 4.17 8.87
CA ILE A 97 -6.59 5.46 9.58
C ILE A 97 -6.64 6.56 8.53
N PHE A 98 -7.63 7.44 8.65
CA PHE A 98 -7.89 8.50 7.68
C PHE A 98 -8.24 9.80 8.39
N ARG A 99 -7.96 10.93 7.74
CA ARG A 99 -8.45 12.23 8.23
C ARG A 99 -9.98 12.22 8.24
N ASP A 100 -10.57 12.79 9.28
CA ASP A 100 -12.02 12.87 9.40
C ASP A 100 -12.61 14.01 8.56
N THR A 101 -12.72 13.77 7.25
CA THR A 101 -13.36 14.68 6.29
C THR A 101 -14.76 14.20 5.92
N ASP A 102 -15.62 15.10 5.46
CA ASP A 102 -16.97 14.74 5.04
C ASP A 102 -16.96 13.77 3.84
N GLU A 103 -15.99 13.92 2.93
CA GLU A 103 -15.76 13.00 1.81
C GLU A 103 -15.39 11.60 2.30
N MET A 104 -14.44 11.49 3.23
CA MET A 104 -14.03 10.20 3.78
C MET A 104 -15.14 9.56 4.63
N ARG A 105 -15.91 10.36 5.38
CA ARG A 105 -17.10 9.85 6.08
C ARG A 105 -18.12 9.30 5.11
N ALA A 106 -18.49 10.05 4.08
CA ALA A 106 -19.46 9.58 3.07
C ALA A 106 -18.98 8.26 2.45
N LEU A 107 -17.72 8.23 2.02
CA LEU A 107 -17.12 7.05 1.41
C LEU A 107 -17.13 5.81 2.33
N LEU A 108 -16.79 5.98 3.60
CA LEU A 108 -16.65 4.87 4.54
C LEU A 108 -17.96 4.50 5.27
N ALA A 109 -18.89 5.44 5.43
CA ALA A 109 -20.14 5.28 6.17
C ALA A 109 -21.29 4.73 5.30
N ASP A 110 -21.39 5.13 4.03
CA ASP A 110 -22.47 4.66 3.16
C ASP A 110 -22.42 3.14 2.97
N ASP A 111 -23.57 2.50 2.73
CA ASP A 111 -23.58 1.13 2.21
C ASP A 111 -23.12 1.15 0.75
N HIS A 112 -21.80 1.24 0.60
CA HIS A 112 -21.07 1.17 -0.66
C HIS A 112 -21.44 -0.03 -1.48
N ARG A 113 -22.12 -1.07 -0.97
CA ARG A 113 -22.72 -2.09 -1.86
C ARG A 113 -23.65 -1.45 -2.89
N THR A 114 -24.43 -0.44 -2.49
CA THR A 114 -25.31 0.30 -3.41
C THR A 114 -24.50 1.12 -4.42
N VAL A 115 -23.42 1.76 -3.98
CA VAL A 115 -22.54 2.55 -4.85
C VAL A 115 -21.72 1.65 -5.79
N GLU A 116 -21.23 0.52 -5.30
CA GLU A 116 -20.48 -0.50 -6.05
C GLU A 116 -21.32 -1.15 -7.13
N GLN A 117 -22.62 -1.31 -6.88
CA GLN A 117 -23.60 -1.84 -7.83
C GLN A 117 -24.09 -0.79 -8.82
N SER A 118 -23.75 0.50 -8.62
CA SER A 118 -24.11 1.58 -9.53
C SER A 118 -23.32 1.49 -10.83
N GLU A 119 -23.98 1.80 -11.94
CA GLU A 119 -23.32 1.98 -13.24
C GLU A 119 -22.26 3.10 -13.23
N ASP A 120 -22.39 4.06 -12.29
CA ASP A 120 -21.45 5.16 -12.13
C ASP A 120 -20.21 4.79 -11.30
N TYR A 121 -20.13 3.60 -10.72
CA TYR A 121 -19.02 3.20 -9.85
C TYR A 121 -17.63 3.36 -10.49
N PRO A 122 -17.41 2.98 -11.77
CA PRO A 122 -16.15 3.25 -12.45
C PRO A 122 -15.78 4.74 -12.53
N LYS A 123 -16.78 5.63 -12.66
CA LYS A 123 -16.54 7.08 -12.68
C LYS A 123 -16.14 7.58 -11.30
N VAL A 124 -16.77 7.07 -10.25
CA VAL A 124 -16.43 7.42 -8.85
C VAL A 124 -14.98 7.03 -8.54
N ILE A 125 -14.55 5.80 -8.88
CA ILE A 125 -13.17 5.36 -8.67
C ILE A 125 -12.19 6.27 -9.43
N ARG A 126 -12.46 6.56 -10.70
CA ARG A 126 -11.61 7.45 -11.51
C ARG A 126 -11.53 8.88 -10.98
N ALA A 127 -12.60 9.40 -10.40
CA ALA A 127 -12.59 10.69 -9.73
C ALA A 127 -11.72 10.63 -8.46
N GLY A 128 -11.87 9.56 -7.68
CA GLY A 128 -11.09 9.31 -6.47
C GLY A 128 -9.58 9.20 -6.69
N LEU A 129 -9.14 8.63 -7.82
CA LEU A 129 -7.73 8.61 -8.23
C LEU A 129 -7.12 10.01 -8.50
N ARG A 130 -7.94 11.08 -8.47
CA ARG A 130 -7.50 12.47 -8.62
C ARG A 130 -7.43 13.22 -7.28
N SER A 131 -7.72 12.54 -6.17
CA SER A 131 -7.61 13.10 -4.83
C SER A 131 -6.20 13.61 -4.57
N GLU A 132 -6.09 14.71 -3.82
CA GLU A 132 -4.82 15.21 -3.29
C GLU A 132 -4.37 14.43 -2.04
N ASP A 133 -5.29 13.73 -1.37
CA ASP A 133 -4.96 12.87 -0.23
C ASP A 133 -4.40 11.52 -0.72
N PRO A 134 -3.10 11.20 -0.43
CA PRO A 134 -2.48 9.95 -0.85
C PRO A 134 -3.15 8.70 -0.27
N LYS A 135 -3.76 8.79 0.93
CA LYS A 135 -4.50 7.67 1.52
C LYS A 135 -5.79 7.38 0.76
N LEU A 136 -6.45 8.43 0.26
CA LEU A 136 -7.63 8.28 -0.56
C LEU A 136 -7.27 7.72 -1.96
N VAL A 137 -6.16 8.19 -2.55
CA VAL A 137 -5.63 7.62 -3.80
C VAL A 137 -5.31 6.13 -3.63
N ASP A 138 -4.62 5.74 -2.55
CA ASP A 138 -4.29 4.35 -2.24
C ASP A 138 -5.54 3.47 -2.10
N LEU A 139 -6.56 3.97 -1.41
CA LEU A 139 -7.85 3.28 -1.23
C LEU A 139 -8.57 3.05 -2.57
N TRP A 140 -8.67 4.09 -3.40
CA TRP A 140 -9.31 3.98 -4.72
C TRP A 140 -8.51 3.11 -5.69
N LEU A 141 -7.18 3.16 -5.61
CA LEU A 141 -6.33 2.33 -6.42
C LEU A 141 -6.48 0.86 -6.05
N ALA A 142 -6.56 0.50 -4.77
CA ALA A 142 -6.83 -0.86 -4.36
C ALA A 142 -8.20 -1.35 -4.89
N GLU A 143 -9.22 -0.50 -4.85
CA GLU A 143 -10.52 -0.83 -5.44
C GLU A 143 -10.45 -1.04 -6.96
N TYR A 144 -9.65 -0.24 -7.67
CA TYR A 144 -9.43 -0.38 -9.11
C TYR A 144 -8.68 -1.70 -9.45
N VAL A 145 -7.62 -2.00 -8.69
CA VAL A 145 -6.69 -3.11 -8.95
C VAL A 145 -7.23 -4.46 -8.49
N TYR A 146 -8.02 -4.54 -7.42
CA TYR A 146 -8.47 -5.83 -6.88
C TYR A 146 -9.90 -6.22 -7.29
N ARG A 147 -10.57 -5.43 -8.14
CA ARG A 147 -11.85 -5.81 -8.76
C ARG A 147 -11.67 -6.25 -10.22
N PRO A 148 -11.46 -7.54 -10.49
CA PRO A 148 -11.21 -8.04 -11.84
C PRO A 148 -12.40 -7.93 -12.82
N GLY A 149 -13.61 -7.58 -12.37
CA GLY A 149 -14.79 -7.41 -13.24
C GLY A 149 -15.17 -5.97 -13.59
N THR A 150 -14.66 -4.98 -12.85
CA THR A 150 -15.10 -3.57 -13.00
C THR A 150 -14.33 -2.84 -14.09
N PHE A 151 -13.08 -3.25 -14.38
CA PHE A 151 -12.22 -2.63 -15.38
C PHE A 151 -11.54 -3.71 -16.23
N GLN A 152 -11.97 -3.87 -17.49
CA GLN A 152 -11.35 -4.83 -18.41
C GLN A 152 -9.95 -4.37 -18.84
N ALA A 153 -9.77 -3.08 -19.12
CA ALA A 153 -8.47 -2.47 -19.40
C ALA A 153 -8.48 -0.98 -19.01
N PRO A 154 -7.35 -0.43 -18.55
CA PRO A 154 -7.20 1.00 -18.32
C PRO A 154 -7.24 1.75 -19.66
N SER A 155 -8.00 2.82 -19.71
CA SER A 155 -7.94 3.76 -20.83
C SER A 155 -6.59 4.48 -20.86
N ALA A 156 -6.27 5.18 -21.95
CA ALA A 156 -5.05 6.00 -22.02
C ALA A 156 -4.98 7.05 -20.89
N VAL A 157 -6.13 7.59 -20.48
CA VAL A 157 -6.21 8.53 -19.35
C VAL A 157 -5.90 7.85 -18.02
N ASP A 158 -6.38 6.61 -17.83
CA ASP A 158 -6.07 5.82 -16.64
C ASP A 158 -4.58 5.46 -16.60
N GLN A 159 -4.00 5.05 -17.74
CA GLN A 159 -2.56 4.76 -17.86
C GLN A 159 -1.69 5.98 -17.56
N GLN A 160 -2.04 7.16 -18.09
CA GLN A 160 -1.33 8.41 -17.78
C GLN A 160 -1.41 8.72 -16.28
N ARG A 161 -2.57 8.50 -15.65
CA ARG A 161 -2.74 8.70 -14.21
C ARG A 161 -1.90 7.73 -13.40
N PHE A 162 -1.83 6.47 -13.79
CA PHE A 162 -0.97 5.47 -13.15
C PHE A 162 0.51 5.81 -13.25
N GLY A 163 0.97 6.25 -14.42
CA GLY A 163 2.33 6.77 -14.57
C GLY A 163 2.61 7.95 -13.63
N ALA A 164 1.66 8.90 -13.52
CA ALA A 164 1.79 10.03 -12.59
C ALA A 164 1.84 9.60 -11.12
N ILE A 165 1.01 8.63 -10.72
CA ILE A 165 1.02 8.08 -9.34
C ILE A 165 2.36 7.44 -9.02
N VAL A 166 2.94 6.64 -9.93
CA VAL A 166 4.24 6.00 -9.69
C VAL A 166 5.38 7.00 -9.66
N ALA A 167 5.32 8.05 -10.49
CA ALA A 167 6.34 9.09 -10.54
C ALA A 167 6.32 10.05 -9.35
N ASP A 168 5.18 10.23 -8.68
CA ASP A 168 5.03 11.15 -7.55
C ASP A 168 5.61 10.56 -6.25
N ALA A 169 6.73 11.15 -5.79
CA ALA A 169 7.40 10.75 -4.56
C ALA A 169 6.57 11.02 -3.28
N ASN A 170 5.55 11.88 -3.35
CA ASN A 170 4.66 12.14 -2.22
C ASN A 170 3.54 11.10 -2.10
N GLN A 171 3.37 10.22 -3.10
CA GLN A 171 2.43 9.10 -3.00
C GLN A 171 2.96 8.01 -2.07
N LEU A 172 2.03 7.26 -1.48
CA LEU A 172 2.37 6.14 -0.61
C LEU A 172 3.15 5.08 -1.40
N PRO A 173 4.27 4.54 -0.86
CA PRO A 173 5.03 3.48 -1.51
C PRO A 173 4.18 2.28 -1.89
N ALA A 174 3.23 1.89 -1.03
CA ALA A 174 2.28 0.82 -1.30
C ALA A 174 1.37 1.10 -2.51
N ALA A 175 0.93 2.34 -2.71
CA ALA A 175 0.13 2.72 -3.87
C ALA A 175 0.96 2.62 -5.16
N ARG A 176 2.18 3.17 -5.14
CA ARG A 176 3.13 3.12 -6.26
C ARG A 176 3.46 1.66 -6.62
N ALA A 177 3.74 0.82 -5.62
CA ALA A 177 4.01 -0.60 -5.79
C ALA A 177 2.81 -1.33 -6.40
N ARG A 178 1.59 -1.04 -5.92
CA ARG A 178 0.37 -1.68 -6.41
C ARG A 178 0.12 -1.38 -7.88
N VAL A 179 0.39 -0.16 -8.33
CA VAL A 179 0.30 0.18 -9.76
C VAL A 179 1.26 -0.68 -10.58
N LEU A 180 2.53 -0.77 -10.16
CA LEU A 180 3.56 -1.52 -10.88
C LEU A 180 3.22 -3.01 -10.97
N LEU A 181 2.85 -3.63 -9.83
CA LEU A 181 2.48 -5.04 -9.79
C LEU A 181 1.22 -5.32 -10.62
N ALA A 182 0.21 -4.45 -10.56
CA ALA A 182 -0.99 -4.59 -11.37
C ALA A 182 -0.70 -4.52 -12.88
N ALA A 183 0.28 -3.71 -13.28
CA ALA A 183 0.69 -3.61 -14.67
C ALA A 183 1.34 -4.90 -15.20
N ILE A 184 2.06 -5.61 -14.34
CA ILE A 184 2.67 -6.92 -14.66
C ILE A 184 1.62 -8.03 -14.64
N ASP A 185 0.82 -8.14 -13.58
CA ASP A 185 -0.12 -9.25 -13.38
C ASP A 185 -1.24 -9.30 -14.43
N ARG A 186 -1.70 -8.14 -14.91
CA ARG A 186 -2.85 -8.04 -15.82
C ARG A 186 -2.47 -8.05 -17.31
N GLY A 187 -1.20 -8.24 -17.62
CA GLY A 187 -0.72 -8.51 -18.97
C GLY A 187 -0.75 -7.30 -19.93
N PRO A 188 -0.68 -7.53 -21.26
CA PRO A 188 -0.37 -6.49 -22.24
C PRO A 188 -1.31 -5.28 -22.28
N ALA A 189 -2.57 -5.46 -21.86
CA ALA A 189 -3.55 -4.36 -21.83
C ALA A 189 -3.23 -3.31 -20.75
N TRP A 190 -2.47 -3.69 -19.73
CA TRP A 190 -2.01 -2.82 -18.65
C TRP A 190 -0.53 -2.44 -18.78
N LEU A 191 0.22 -3.28 -19.50
CA LEU A 191 1.64 -3.09 -19.75
C LEU A 191 1.85 -1.97 -20.79
N ALA A 192 1.84 -0.74 -20.31
CA ALA A 192 2.12 0.44 -21.11
C ALA A 192 3.61 0.77 -21.14
N SER A 193 4.06 1.51 -22.15
CA SER A 193 5.48 1.87 -22.33
C SER A 193 6.08 2.61 -21.15
N TRP A 194 5.26 3.32 -20.36
CA TRP A 194 5.72 4.08 -19.20
C TRP A 194 6.14 3.22 -18.01
N VAL A 195 5.69 1.95 -17.93
CA VAL A 195 5.84 1.11 -16.73
C VAL A 195 7.31 0.84 -16.44
N ALA A 196 8.09 0.54 -17.48
CA ALA A 196 9.51 0.27 -17.36
C ALA A 196 10.30 1.53 -16.97
N ASP A 197 10.03 2.67 -17.61
CA ASP A 197 10.67 3.95 -17.27
C ASP A 197 10.37 4.35 -15.82
N ALA A 198 9.12 4.18 -15.39
CA ALA A 198 8.69 4.44 -14.01
C ALA A 198 9.41 3.54 -12.99
N ALA A 199 9.51 2.23 -13.27
CA ALA A 199 10.24 1.30 -12.42
C ALA A 199 11.75 1.61 -12.39
N GLY A 200 12.36 1.92 -13.54
CA GLY A 200 13.75 2.35 -13.64
C GLY A 200 14.02 3.59 -12.78
N ASN A 201 13.18 4.62 -12.89
CA ASN A 201 13.29 5.85 -12.10
C ASN A 201 13.19 5.58 -10.58
N VAL A 202 12.32 4.67 -10.15
CA VAL A 202 12.23 4.24 -8.74
C VAL A 202 13.54 3.61 -8.29
N LEU A 203 14.07 2.66 -9.06
CA LEU A 203 15.32 1.96 -8.74
C LEU A 203 16.54 2.89 -8.80
N GLU A 204 16.52 3.92 -9.65
CA GLU A 204 17.58 4.92 -9.74
C GLU A 204 17.57 5.89 -8.57
N ALA A 205 16.39 6.40 -8.21
CA ALA A 205 16.23 7.43 -7.19
C ALA A 205 16.49 6.95 -5.75
N MET A 206 16.44 5.64 -5.51
CA MET A 206 16.56 5.04 -4.17
C MET A 206 17.82 4.19 -4.04
N SER A 207 18.25 3.93 -2.82
CA SER A 207 19.40 3.09 -2.48
C SER A 207 19.01 1.93 -1.56
N PRO A 208 19.83 0.86 -1.49
CA PRO A 208 19.66 -0.20 -0.50
C PRO A 208 19.57 0.33 0.94
N ALA A 209 20.38 1.33 1.29
CA ALA A 209 20.37 1.95 2.61
C ALA A 209 19.02 2.62 2.95
N ASP A 210 18.35 3.22 1.95
CA ASP A 210 17.04 3.83 2.16
C ASP A 210 16.00 2.78 2.56
N VAL A 211 16.05 1.57 1.99
CA VAL A 211 15.11 0.49 2.32
C VAL A 211 15.32 -0.03 3.75
N VAL A 212 16.56 -0.07 4.22
CA VAL A 212 16.88 -0.41 5.61
C VAL A 212 16.32 0.63 6.59
N GLN A 213 16.43 1.91 6.24
CA GLN A 213 15.92 3.02 7.06
C GLN A 213 14.39 3.16 6.98
N HIS A 214 13.80 2.81 5.84
CA HIS A 214 12.39 2.97 5.51
C HIS A 214 11.80 1.64 4.98
N PRO A 215 11.51 0.67 5.86
CA PRO A 215 11.00 -0.64 5.44
C PRO A 215 9.72 -0.59 4.61
N GLU A 216 8.91 0.47 4.73
CA GLU A 216 7.72 0.71 3.91
C GLU A 216 8.03 0.84 2.41
N GLN A 217 9.27 1.16 2.04
CA GLN A 217 9.72 1.28 0.65
C GLN A 217 10.02 -0.08 0.01
N ARG A 218 10.22 -1.13 0.81
CA ARG A 218 10.65 -2.45 0.35
C ARG A 218 9.72 -3.02 -0.72
N GLN A 219 8.40 -2.88 -0.53
CA GLN A 219 7.43 -3.37 -1.50
C GLN A 219 7.51 -2.62 -2.84
N LEU A 220 7.82 -1.33 -2.82
CA LEU A 220 7.98 -0.52 -4.04
C LEU A 220 9.23 -0.94 -4.82
N ILE A 221 10.36 -1.16 -4.13
CA ILE A 221 11.58 -1.66 -4.76
C ILE A 221 11.37 -3.05 -5.34
N TYR A 222 10.77 -3.97 -4.56
CA TYR A 222 10.40 -5.30 -5.05
C TYR A 222 9.55 -5.21 -6.31
N ALA A 223 8.49 -4.40 -6.31
CA ALA A 223 7.62 -4.21 -7.47
C ALA A 223 8.38 -3.68 -8.69
N ALA A 224 9.31 -2.75 -8.50
CA ALA A 224 10.14 -2.21 -9.58
C ALA A 224 11.14 -3.25 -10.13
N LEU A 225 11.71 -4.11 -9.28
CA LEU A 225 12.56 -5.22 -9.70
C LEU A 225 11.78 -6.29 -10.48
N VAL A 226 10.57 -6.63 -10.05
CA VAL A 226 9.67 -7.52 -10.82
C VAL A 226 9.37 -6.95 -12.21
N VAL A 227 9.18 -5.63 -12.32
CA VAL A 227 9.03 -4.98 -13.64
C VAL A 227 10.31 -5.13 -14.47
N ALA A 228 11.49 -4.93 -13.88
CA ALA A 228 12.77 -5.07 -14.57
C ALA A 228 13.03 -6.50 -15.06
N GLU A 229 12.68 -7.51 -14.26
CA GLU A 229 12.73 -8.94 -14.63
C GLU A 229 11.83 -9.23 -15.84
N ARG A 230 10.60 -8.70 -15.84
CA ARG A 230 9.62 -8.97 -16.90
C ARG A 230 9.84 -8.13 -18.16
N LEU A 231 10.47 -6.96 -18.03
CA LEU A 231 10.78 -6.03 -19.12
C LEU A 231 12.28 -5.69 -19.18
N PRO A 232 13.14 -6.70 -19.41
CA PRO A 232 14.60 -6.56 -19.23
C PRO A 232 15.23 -5.53 -20.16
N ARG A 233 14.69 -5.32 -21.37
CA ARG A 233 15.26 -4.39 -22.36
C ARG A 233 15.36 -2.93 -21.91
N MET A 234 14.70 -2.57 -20.81
CA MET A 234 14.61 -1.19 -20.33
C MET A 234 15.29 -0.98 -18.96
N ALA A 235 15.83 -2.03 -18.35
CA ALA A 235 16.54 -1.93 -17.07
C ALA A 235 18.03 -1.65 -17.27
N HIS A 236 18.55 -0.59 -16.65
CA HIS A 236 19.98 -0.29 -16.68
C HIS A 236 20.76 -1.23 -15.76
N ARG A 237 21.67 -2.04 -16.33
CA ARG A 237 22.53 -3.00 -15.60
C ARG A 237 23.16 -2.41 -14.32
N LYS A 238 23.73 -1.20 -14.40
CA LYS A 238 24.36 -0.54 -13.25
C LYS A 238 23.39 -0.28 -12.10
N VAL A 239 22.13 0.03 -12.42
CA VAL A 239 21.09 0.26 -11.43
C VAL A 239 20.73 -1.04 -10.73
N LEU A 240 20.60 -2.15 -11.46
CA LEU A 240 20.31 -3.46 -10.87
C LEU A 240 21.44 -3.98 -9.99
N ILE A 241 22.70 -3.80 -10.40
CA ILE A 241 23.89 -4.20 -9.60
C ILE A 241 23.88 -3.52 -8.23
N LYS A 242 23.51 -2.23 -8.16
CA LYS A 242 23.40 -1.49 -6.89
C LYS A 242 22.50 -2.22 -5.88
N TRP A 243 21.44 -2.87 -6.36
CA TRP A 243 20.47 -3.55 -5.51
C TRP A 243 20.92 -4.94 -5.00
N LEU A 244 22.07 -5.44 -5.45
CA LEU A 244 22.70 -6.64 -4.87
C LEU A 244 23.15 -6.41 -3.42
N GLY A 245 23.47 -5.17 -3.04
CA GLY A 245 23.77 -4.80 -1.65
C GLY A 245 22.53 -4.57 -0.79
N GLY A 246 21.34 -4.97 -1.25
CA GLY A 246 20.09 -4.94 -0.48
C GLY A 246 20.00 -6.05 0.57
N ASP A 247 18.86 -6.12 1.26
CA ASP A 247 18.54 -7.30 2.05
C ASP A 247 18.34 -8.54 1.15
N ASP A 248 18.40 -9.74 1.74
CA ASP A 248 18.36 -11.02 1.01
C ASP A 248 17.24 -11.09 -0.04
N GLY A 249 16.03 -10.60 0.27
CA GLY A 249 14.88 -10.67 -0.64
C GLY A 249 14.97 -9.67 -1.80
N ILE A 250 15.54 -8.48 -1.56
CA ILE A 250 15.78 -7.48 -2.59
C ILE A 250 16.97 -7.89 -3.46
N ALA A 251 18.03 -8.43 -2.87
CA ALA A 251 19.20 -8.93 -3.58
C ALA A 251 18.81 -10.09 -4.52
N GLU A 252 18.03 -11.07 -4.04
CA GLU A 252 17.50 -12.17 -4.87
C GLU A 252 16.67 -11.64 -6.05
N SER A 253 15.76 -10.69 -5.79
CA SER A 253 14.96 -10.08 -6.85
C SER A 253 15.82 -9.30 -7.86
N ALA A 254 16.93 -8.71 -7.43
CA ALA A 254 17.88 -8.02 -8.30
C ALA A 254 18.69 -9.00 -9.16
N ILE A 255 19.04 -10.17 -8.61
CA ILE A 255 19.67 -11.27 -9.35
C ILE A 255 18.72 -11.76 -10.45
N ASP A 256 17.45 -11.99 -10.14
CA ASP A 256 16.44 -12.41 -11.14
C ASP A 256 16.31 -11.38 -12.27
N ALA A 257 16.29 -10.09 -11.94
CA ALA A 257 16.27 -9.01 -12.93
C ALA A 257 17.55 -8.97 -13.81
N LEU A 258 18.72 -9.24 -13.23
CA LEU A 258 19.99 -9.34 -13.98
C LEU A 258 20.02 -10.58 -14.87
N ALA A 259 19.51 -11.73 -14.39
CA ALA A 259 19.41 -12.96 -15.16
C ALA A 259 18.52 -12.77 -16.40
N ALA A 260 17.44 -11.98 -16.27
CA ALA A 260 16.58 -11.62 -17.39
C ALA A 260 17.26 -10.77 -18.48
N LEU A 261 18.35 -10.05 -18.15
CA LEU A 261 19.21 -9.38 -19.13
C LEU A 261 20.16 -10.35 -19.85
N GLY A 262 20.50 -11.47 -19.20
CA GLY A 262 21.32 -12.55 -19.74
C GLY A 262 22.26 -13.16 -18.69
N ALA A 263 22.50 -14.46 -18.78
CA ALA A 263 23.31 -15.21 -17.79
C ALA A 263 24.74 -14.68 -17.61
N ASP A 264 25.36 -14.13 -18.66
CA ASP A 264 26.69 -13.52 -18.55
C ASP A 264 26.64 -12.17 -17.78
N VAL A 265 25.55 -11.42 -17.92
CA VAL A 265 25.35 -10.14 -17.20
C VAL A 265 25.21 -10.38 -15.71
N GLU A 266 24.43 -11.39 -15.33
CA GLU A 266 24.27 -11.86 -13.95
C GLU A 266 25.62 -12.30 -13.36
N ARG A 267 26.34 -13.19 -14.06
CA ARG A 267 27.62 -13.71 -13.58
C ARG A 267 28.63 -12.60 -13.34
N ASP A 268 28.82 -11.70 -14.31
CA ASP A 268 29.76 -10.60 -14.18
C ASP A 268 29.36 -9.64 -13.05
N ALA A 269 28.05 -9.43 -12.83
CA ALA A 269 27.55 -8.61 -11.74
C ALA A 269 27.85 -9.22 -10.36
N LEU A 270 27.65 -10.53 -10.21
CA LEU A 270 27.95 -11.24 -8.97
C LEU A 270 29.45 -11.23 -8.65
N VAL A 271 30.30 -11.45 -9.65
CA VAL A 271 31.77 -11.35 -9.48
C VAL A 271 32.16 -9.96 -9.00
N ALA A 272 31.66 -8.91 -9.67
CA ALA A 272 31.96 -7.53 -9.30
C ALA A 272 31.45 -7.16 -7.89
N ALA A 273 30.30 -7.71 -7.46
CA ALA A 273 29.77 -7.50 -6.12
C ALA A 273 30.64 -8.17 -5.05
N LEU A 274 31.08 -9.41 -5.28
CA LEU A 274 31.98 -10.13 -4.38
C LEU A 274 33.33 -9.42 -4.23
N GLU A 275 33.92 -8.97 -5.34
CA GLU A 275 35.18 -8.21 -5.33
C GLU A 275 35.06 -6.89 -4.56
N ALA A 276 33.88 -6.27 -4.53
CA ALA A 276 33.62 -5.03 -3.80
C ALA A 276 33.43 -5.23 -2.28
N GLU A 277 33.01 -6.42 -1.83
CA GLU A 277 32.92 -6.74 -0.40
C GLU A 277 34.28 -7.06 0.24
N GLU A 278 35.22 -7.55 -0.57
CA GLU A 278 36.57 -7.91 -0.12
C GLU A 278 37.54 -6.70 -0.01
N ALA A 279 37.15 -5.53 -0.55
CA ALA A 279 37.96 -4.31 -0.64
C ALA A 279 37.68 -3.30 0.50
#